data_AF-A0AA47N170-F1
#
_entry.id   AF-A0AA47N170-F1
#
_cell.length_a   1.000
_cell.length_b   1.000
_cell.length_c   1.000
_cell.angle_alpha   90.00
_cell.angle_beta   90.00
_cell.angle_gamma   90.00
#
_symmetry.space_group_name_H-M   'P 1'
#
loop_
_entity.id
_entity.type
_entity.pdbx_description
1 polymer ?
#
loop_
_entity_poly.entity_id
_entity_poly.type
_entity_poly.pdbx_seq_one_letter_code
_entity_poly.pdbx_strand_id
1 'polypeptide(L)'
;MQEADKHLSLLGATSTVIRNITNRDELLSSSLEYYFNGRQILPLQQLCDGMEQLGVLQALKDSPDLQNLFVGGPPAPLTSSQVKDLFGVIYSVAGSSRRSAEERAVAFWRDWLVDIEEGEAVLHVDGQEPVKLTLEVVLAFATGAERIPPLGFDPNPTLDFLHDFVNNNKRVFPEANTCALVLRLPLHGNYEDFSSHMLSGILQSPTFGTA
;
A
#
# COMPACT_ATOMS: atom_id res chain seq x y z
N MET A 1 -5.85 18.35 29.36
CA MET A 1 -4.47 18.10 29.86
C MET A 1 -4.43 16.93 30.85
N GLN A 2 -5.18 16.98 31.97
CA GLN A 2 -5.27 15.85 32.93
C GLN A 2 -5.76 14.51 32.31
N GLU A 3 -6.60 14.57 31.29
CA GLU A 3 -7.12 13.37 30.62
C GLU A 3 -6.07 12.71 29.72
N ALA A 4 -5.29 13.50 28.97
CA ALA A 4 -4.17 12.99 28.17
C ALA A 4 -3.07 12.36 29.03
N ASP A 5 -2.78 12.96 30.19
CA ASP A 5 -1.81 12.48 31.17
C ASP A 5 -2.18 11.08 31.72
N LYS A 6 -3.48 10.84 31.97
CA LYS A 6 -4.00 9.52 32.37
C LYS A 6 -3.84 8.47 31.28
N HIS A 7 -4.08 8.82 30.01
CA HIS A 7 -3.90 7.88 28.89
C HIS A 7 -2.42 7.50 28.70
N LEU A 8 -1.51 8.45 28.85
CA LEU A 8 -0.06 8.21 28.74
C LEU A 8 0.48 7.39 29.92
N SER A 9 -0.04 7.64 31.13
CA SER A 9 0.25 6.81 32.30
C SER A 9 -0.23 5.37 32.11
N LEU A 10 -1.42 5.15 31.51
CA LEU A 10 -1.92 3.81 31.16
C LEU A 10 -1.05 3.12 30.10
N LEU A 11 -0.49 3.92 29.19
CA LEU A 11 0.49 3.50 28.20
C LEU A 11 1.91 3.46 28.79
N GLY A 12 2.14 3.38 30.11
CA GLY A 12 3.49 3.22 30.67
C GLY A 12 4.48 4.37 30.38
N ALA A 13 4.05 5.45 29.73
CA ALA A 13 4.84 6.66 29.48
C ALA A 13 4.76 7.58 30.71
N THR A 14 5.18 7.07 31.86
CA THR A 14 4.90 7.63 33.19
C THR A 14 5.81 8.77 33.63
N SER A 15 6.79 9.18 32.81
CA SER A 15 7.81 10.14 33.19
C SER A 15 7.46 11.62 32.94
N THR A 16 6.55 11.92 32.00
CA THR A 16 6.41 13.30 31.50
C THR A 16 5.06 13.92 31.85
N VAL A 17 5.06 14.82 32.84
CA VAL A 17 3.89 15.68 33.11
C VAL A 17 3.79 16.72 32.01
N ILE A 18 2.82 16.56 31.09
CA ILE A 18 2.62 17.52 30.01
C ILE A 18 2.00 18.79 30.57
N ARG A 19 2.77 19.88 30.62
CA ARG A 19 2.27 21.19 31.09
C ARG A 19 2.08 22.19 29.97
N ASN A 20 2.89 22.12 28.92
CA ASN A 20 2.80 22.99 27.75
C ASN A 20 3.52 22.38 26.54
N ILE A 21 3.53 23.10 25.41
CA ILE A 21 4.11 22.63 24.14
C ILE A 21 5.63 22.42 24.17
N THR A 22 6.34 22.99 25.16
CA THR A 22 7.79 22.75 25.30
C THR A 22 8.11 21.32 25.77
N ASN A 23 7.14 20.59 26.33
CA ASN A 23 7.29 19.16 26.66
C ASN A 23 7.03 18.22 25.46
N ARG A 24 6.83 18.75 24.24
CA ARG A 24 6.50 17.94 23.05
C ARG A 24 7.55 16.85 22.79
N ASP A 25 8.82 17.21 22.79
CA ASP A 25 9.88 16.26 22.43
C ASP A 25 10.07 15.18 23.50
N GLU A 26 9.87 15.53 24.77
CA GLU A 26 9.89 14.62 25.91
C GLU A 26 8.71 13.63 25.87
N LEU A 27 7.52 14.12 25.49
CA LEU A 27 6.34 13.30 25.25
C LEU A 27 6.56 12.34 24.08
N LEU A 28 7.10 12.83 22.96
CA LEU A 28 7.41 12.00 21.80
C LEU A 28 8.41 10.91 22.17
N SER A 29 9.49 11.28 22.87
CA SER A 29 10.52 10.33 23.32
C SER A 29 9.93 9.24 24.22
N SER A 30 9.16 9.63 25.25
CA SER A 30 8.51 8.68 26.15
C SER A 30 7.49 7.77 25.45
N SER A 31 6.76 8.31 24.46
CA SER A 31 5.81 7.53 23.66
C SER A 31 6.52 6.53 22.75
N LEU A 32 7.64 6.93 22.13
CA LEU A 32 8.48 6.06 21.31
C LEU A 32 9.13 4.97 22.16
N GLU A 33 9.70 5.31 23.32
CA GLU A 33 10.27 4.35 24.26
C GLU A 33 9.23 3.32 24.69
N TYR A 34 8.01 3.74 25.03
CA TYR A 34 6.97 2.78 25.37
C TYR A 34 6.57 1.88 24.20
N TYR A 35 6.36 2.44 23.00
CA TYR A 35 5.94 1.64 21.85
C TYR A 35 7.02 0.67 21.39
N PHE A 36 8.26 1.13 21.27
CA PHE A 36 9.37 0.31 20.79
C PHE A 36 9.95 -0.56 21.90
N ASN A 37 10.37 0.02 23.03
CA ASN A 37 11.01 -0.72 24.11
C ASN A 37 10.00 -1.43 25.02
N GLY A 38 8.82 -0.86 25.25
CA GLY A 38 7.81 -1.46 26.13
C GLY A 38 7.00 -2.59 25.47
N ARG A 39 6.68 -2.46 24.18
CA ARG A 39 5.79 -3.42 23.48
C ARG A 39 6.49 -4.29 22.44
N GLN A 40 7.46 -3.76 21.71
CA GLN A 40 8.04 -4.49 20.56
C GLN A 40 9.33 -5.23 20.91
N ILE A 41 10.13 -4.75 21.86
CA ILE A 41 11.45 -5.37 22.15
C ILE A 41 11.34 -6.82 22.62
N LEU A 42 10.41 -7.13 23.53
CA LEU A 42 10.28 -8.48 24.09
C LEU A 42 9.79 -9.49 23.03
N PRO A 43 8.72 -9.22 22.25
CA PRO A 43 8.33 -10.08 21.14
C PRO A 43 9.43 -10.25 20.08
N LEU A 44 10.14 -9.16 19.74
CA LEU A 44 11.21 -9.21 18.75
C LEU A 44 12.40 -10.04 19.25
N GLN A 45 12.78 -9.87 20.52
CA GLN A 45 13.84 -10.64 21.13
C GLN A 45 13.46 -12.12 21.24
N GLN A 46 12.23 -12.43 21.65
CA GLN A 46 11.72 -13.80 21.66
C GLN A 46 11.72 -14.44 20.25
N LEU A 47 11.38 -13.67 19.21
CA LEU A 47 11.46 -14.11 17.83
C LEU A 47 12.91 -14.43 17.43
N CYS A 48 13.84 -13.51 17.70
CA CYS A 48 15.27 -13.71 17.45
C CYS A 48 15.80 -14.95 18.18
N ASP A 49 15.59 -15.05 19.49
CA ASP A 49 16.03 -16.17 20.33
C ASP A 49 15.48 -17.50 19.80
N GLY A 50 14.20 -17.53 19.40
CA GLY A 50 13.55 -18.70 18.81
C GLY A 50 14.13 -19.09 17.45
N MET A 51 14.42 -18.12 16.59
CA MET A 51 15.05 -18.36 15.29
C MET A 51 16.51 -18.80 15.44
N GLU A 52 17.21 -18.40 16.50
CA GLU A 52 18.56 -18.85 16.81
C GLU A 52 18.60 -20.32 17.24
N GLN A 53 17.59 -20.84 17.97
CA GLN A 53 17.58 -22.21 18.48
C GLN A 53 17.83 -23.29 17.41
N LEU A 54 17.33 -23.07 16.19
CA LEU A 54 17.49 -23.99 15.04
C LEU A 54 18.42 -23.42 13.96
N GLY A 55 19.16 -22.35 14.24
CA GLY A 55 20.09 -21.72 13.30
C GLY A 55 19.42 -20.95 12.15
N VAL A 56 18.10 -20.72 12.19
CA VAL A 56 17.37 -19.98 11.15
C VAL A 56 17.85 -18.53 11.07
N LEU A 57 18.10 -17.88 12.21
CA LEU A 57 18.61 -16.51 12.22
C LEU A 57 20.01 -16.42 11.59
N GLN A 58 20.86 -17.42 11.81
CA GLN A 58 22.18 -17.47 11.19
C GLN A 58 22.05 -17.72 9.68
N ALA A 59 21.22 -18.67 9.27
CA ALA A 59 20.92 -18.93 7.86
C ALA A 59 20.38 -17.70 7.13
N LEU A 60 19.56 -16.88 7.79
CA LEU A 60 19.10 -15.60 7.25
C LEU A 60 20.21 -14.58 7.06
N LYS A 61 21.13 -14.47 8.02
CA LYS A 61 22.29 -13.56 7.91
C LYS A 61 23.22 -14.00 6.77
N ASP A 62 23.35 -15.30 6.55
CA ASP A 62 24.28 -15.88 5.57
C ASP A 62 23.68 -15.98 4.15
N SER A 63 22.35 -15.92 3.99
CA SER A 63 21.66 -16.10 2.71
C SER A 63 20.68 -14.94 2.40
N PRO A 64 21.03 -14.04 1.46
CA PRO A 64 20.14 -12.98 0.99
C PRO A 64 18.80 -13.49 0.42
N ASP A 65 18.81 -14.66 -0.23
CA ASP A 65 17.60 -15.25 -0.81
C ASP A 65 16.59 -15.66 0.25
N LEU A 66 17.07 -16.14 1.41
CA LEU A 66 16.22 -16.49 2.52
C LEU A 66 15.60 -15.23 3.16
N GLN A 67 16.34 -14.11 3.20
CA GLN A 67 15.79 -12.84 3.69
C GLN A 67 14.59 -12.38 2.86
N ASN A 68 14.63 -12.57 1.55
CA ASN A 68 13.53 -12.21 0.64
C ASN A 68 12.20 -12.91 0.99
N LEU A 69 12.23 -14.10 1.62
CA LEU A 69 11.01 -14.77 2.11
C LEU A 69 10.33 -14.00 3.25
N PHE A 70 11.09 -13.24 4.04
CA PHE A 70 10.58 -12.49 5.18
C PHE A 70 10.25 -11.04 4.84
N VAL A 71 10.92 -10.47 3.82
CA VAL A 71 10.73 -9.06 3.41
C VAL A 71 9.96 -8.89 2.10
N GLY A 72 9.43 -9.98 1.53
CA GLY A 72 8.44 -9.90 0.45
C GLY A 72 9.00 -9.86 -0.96
N GLY A 73 10.18 -10.44 -1.23
CA GLY A 73 10.76 -10.52 -2.58
C GLY A 73 12.05 -9.72 -2.76
N PRO A 74 12.75 -9.92 -3.89
CA PRO A 74 14.02 -9.24 -4.17
C PRO A 74 13.84 -7.72 -4.27
N PRO A 75 14.88 -6.92 -3.96
CA PRO A 75 14.82 -5.46 -3.87
C PRO A 75 14.80 -4.72 -5.23
N ALA A 76 14.34 -5.37 -6.30
CA ALA A 76 14.31 -4.76 -7.63
C ALA A 76 13.03 -3.93 -7.82
N PRO A 77 13.10 -2.79 -8.54
CA PRO A 77 11.92 -2.09 -9.00
C PRO A 77 11.00 -3.03 -9.78
N LEU A 78 9.71 -2.91 -9.57
CA LEU A 78 8.72 -3.63 -10.35
C LEU A 78 8.71 -3.10 -11.78
N THR A 79 8.39 -3.98 -12.72
CA THR A 79 8.11 -3.62 -14.11
C THR A 79 6.60 -3.65 -14.37
N SER A 80 6.17 -2.85 -15.33
CA SER A 80 4.82 -2.81 -15.88
C SER A 80 4.35 -4.20 -16.29
N SER A 81 5.21 -5.03 -16.89
CA SER A 81 4.85 -6.41 -17.24
C SER A 81 4.60 -7.27 -16.01
N GLN A 82 5.45 -7.17 -14.97
CA GLN A 82 5.23 -7.92 -13.73
C GLN A 82 3.89 -7.57 -13.09
N VAL A 83 3.57 -6.27 -13.00
CA VAL A 83 2.28 -5.84 -12.43
C VAL A 83 1.12 -6.21 -13.35
N LYS A 84 1.25 -6.05 -14.67
CA LYS A 84 0.22 -6.44 -15.63
C LYS A 84 -0.11 -7.94 -15.57
N ASP A 85 0.92 -8.79 -15.54
CA ASP A 85 0.76 -10.25 -15.56
C ASP A 85 0.29 -10.80 -14.20
N LEU A 86 0.48 -10.03 -13.11
CA LEU A 86 0.04 -10.38 -11.78
C LEU A 86 -1.50 -10.39 -11.64
N PHE A 87 -2.19 -9.44 -12.26
CA PHE A 87 -3.63 -9.27 -12.06
C PHE A 87 -4.46 -10.01 -13.11
N GLY A 88 -5.30 -10.95 -12.66
CA GLY A 88 -6.37 -11.53 -13.48
C GLY A 88 -7.53 -10.54 -13.67
N VAL A 89 -8.24 -10.56 -14.79
CA VAL A 89 -9.34 -9.62 -15.04
C VAL A 89 -10.70 -10.30 -14.94
N ILE A 90 -11.58 -9.76 -14.11
CA ILE A 90 -12.97 -10.22 -13.91
C ILE A 90 -13.89 -9.40 -14.81
N TYR A 91 -14.15 -9.90 -16.01
CA TYR A 91 -15.01 -9.19 -16.95
C TYR A 91 -16.49 -9.60 -16.84
N SER A 92 -17.39 -8.66 -17.16
CA SER A 92 -18.81 -8.93 -17.46
C SER A 92 -18.99 -9.82 -18.69
N VAL A 93 -20.15 -10.43 -18.88
CA VAL A 93 -20.42 -11.31 -20.06
C VAL A 93 -20.06 -10.62 -21.39
N ALA A 94 -19.45 -11.38 -22.31
CA ALA A 94 -19.08 -10.90 -23.64
C ALA A 94 -20.29 -10.39 -24.43
N GLY A 95 -20.14 -9.28 -25.16
CA GLY A 95 -21.22 -8.65 -25.93
C GLY A 95 -22.15 -7.74 -25.12
N SER A 96 -21.96 -7.63 -23.80
CA SER A 96 -22.65 -6.61 -22.99
C SER A 96 -22.08 -5.21 -23.25
N SER A 97 -22.89 -4.17 -23.04
CA SER A 97 -22.41 -2.79 -23.05
C SER A 97 -21.32 -2.52 -22.00
N ARG A 98 -21.35 -3.27 -20.89
CA ARG A 98 -20.33 -3.24 -19.85
C ARG A 98 -18.97 -3.71 -20.38
N ARG A 99 -18.93 -4.82 -21.13
CA ARG A 99 -17.69 -5.41 -21.64
C ARG A 99 -16.83 -4.41 -22.41
N SER A 100 -17.43 -3.58 -23.26
CA SER A 100 -16.70 -2.59 -24.05
C SER A 100 -16.07 -1.46 -23.20
N ALA A 101 -16.69 -1.10 -22.08
CA ALA A 101 -16.10 -0.14 -21.15
C ALA A 101 -14.97 -0.76 -20.33
N GLU A 102 -15.13 -2.02 -19.92
CA GLU A 102 -14.13 -2.80 -19.18
C GLU A 102 -12.86 -3.04 -20.01
N GLU A 103 -12.99 -3.43 -21.28
CA GLU A 103 -11.86 -3.62 -22.19
C GLU A 103 -11.07 -2.33 -22.41
N ARG A 104 -11.77 -1.19 -22.53
CA ARG A 104 -11.14 0.12 -22.61
C ARG A 104 -10.38 0.46 -21.33
N ALA A 105 -11.00 0.26 -20.17
CA ALA A 105 -10.35 0.50 -18.88
C ALA A 105 -9.11 -0.38 -18.68
N VAL A 106 -9.14 -1.64 -19.15
CA VAL A 106 -7.97 -2.54 -19.11
C VAL A 106 -6.88 -2.10 -20.08
N ALA A 107 -7.24 -1.58 -21.26
CA ALA A 107 -6.26 -1.00 -22.18
C ALA A 107 -5.59 0.21 -21.53
N PHE A 108 -6.37 1.15 -20.98
CA PHE A 108 -5.83 2.31 -20.26
C PHE A 108 -4.98 1.90 -19.06
N TRP A 109 -5.39 0.89 -18.28
CA TRP A 109 -4.57 0.35 -17.19
C TRP A 109 -3.21 -0.14 -17.67
N ARG A 110 -3.14 -0.87 -18.79
CA ARG A 110 -1.89 -1.40 -19.33
C ARG A 110 -0.96 -0.29 -19.79
N ASP A 111 -1.49 0.69 -20.51
CA ASP A 111 -0.72 1.83 -20.99
C ASP A 111 -0.22 2.67 -19.80
N TRP A 112 -1.06 2.86 -18.78
CA TRP A 112 -0.73 3.58 -17.56
C TRP A 112 0.38 2.94 -16.73
N LEU A 113 0.44 1.60 -16.66
CA LEU A 113 1.56 0.91 -16.02
C LEU A 113 2.90 1.19 -16.72
N VAL A 114 2.89 1.37 -18.05
CA VAL A 114 4.08 1.74 -18.82
C VAL A 114 4.49 3.17 -18.50
N ASP A 115 3.54 4.12 -18.50
CA ASP A 115 3.81 5.51 -18.12
C ASP A 115 4.40 5.64 -16.70
N ILE A 116 3.97 4.78 -15.76
CA ILE A 116 4.55 4.73 -14.40
C ILE A 116 6.00 4.22 -14.45
N GLU A 117 6.26 3.12 -15.17
CA GLU A 117 7.61 2.57 -15.32
C GLU A 117 8.57 3.57 -15.98
N GLU A 118 8.10 4.33 -16.96
CA GLU A 118 8.86 5.39 -17.65
C GLU A 118 9.00 6.66 -16.79
N GLY A 119 8.26 6.77 -15.69
CA GLY A 119 8.35 7.88 -14.74
C GLY A 119 7.55 9.12 -15.14
N GLU A 120 6.57 8.97 -16.04
CA GLU A 120 5.70 10.02 -16.59
C GLU A 120 4.42 10.21 -15.74
N ALA A 121 4.04 9.23 -14.91
CA ALA A 121 2.93 9.35 -13.97
C ALA A 121 3.29 10.26 -12.77
N VAL A 122 3.21 11.57 -12.98
CA VAL A 122 3.66 12.59 -12.01
C VAL A 122 2.52 13.51 -11.59
N LEU A 123 2.26 13.56 -10.28
CA LEU A 123 1.31 14.49 -9.69
C LEU A 123 2.00 15.82 -9.40
N HIS A 124 1.48 16.90 -9.97
CA HIS A 124 1.94 18.25 -9.73
C HIS A 124 0.99 18.93 -8.74
N VAL A 125 1.53 19.43 -7.63
CA VAL A 125 0.78 20.20 -6.64
C VAL A 125 1.42 21.58 -6.52
N ASP A 126 0.61 22.63 -6.63
CA ASP A 126 1.09 24.00 -6.59
C ASP A 126 1.91 24.28 -5.32
N GLY A 127 3.15 24.73 -5.51
CA GLY A 127 4.06 25.04 -4.41
C GLY A 127 4.70 23.82 -3.73
N GLN A 128 4.57 22.62 -4.29
CA GLN A 128 5.24 21.40 -3.81
C GLN A 128 6.08 20.75 -4.92
N GLU A 129 7.06 19.95 -4.50
CA GLU A 129 7.83 19.13 -5.44
C GLU A 129 6.90 18.09 -6.10
N PRO A 130 7.09 17.79 -7.41
CA PRO A 130 6.29 16.80 -8.10
C PRO A 130 6.40 15.43 -7.45
N VAL A 131 5.27 14.78 -7.23
CA VAL A 131 5.21 13.44 -6.62
C VAL A 131 5.11 12.41 -7.74
N LYS A 132 6.17 11.62 -7.91
CA LYS A 132 6.18 10.51 -8.87
C LYS A 132 5.48 9.30 -8.27
N LEU A 133 4.55 8.72 -9.01
CA LEU A 133 4.00 7.42 -8.68
C LEU A 133 4.97 6.31 -9.10
N THR A 134 5.05 5.24 -8.32
CA THR A 134 5.81 4.04 -8.68
C THR A 134 4.91 2.82 -8.68
N LEU A 135 5.37 1.75 -9.33
CA LEU A 135 4.63 0.48 -9.41
C LEU A 135 4.49 -0.20 -8.03
N GLU A 136 5.44 0.01 -7.12
CA GLU A 136 5.38 -0.45 -5.74
C GLU A 136 4.24 0.23 -4.97
N VAL A 137 4.02 1.52 -5.20
CA VAL A 137 2.89 2.25 -4.61
C VAL A 137 1.56 1.72 -5.15
N VAL A 138 1.48 1.43 -6.45
CA VAL A 138 0.29 0.79 -7.04
C VAL A 138 0.05 -0.60 -6.45
N LEU A 139 1.11 -1.41 -6.30
CA LEU A 139 1.01 -2.74 -5.71
C LEU A 139 0.58 -2.65 -4.24
N ALA A 140 1.15 -1.72 -3.46
CA ALA A 140 0.81 -1.51 -2.07
C ALA A 140 -0.65 -1.05 -1.91
N PHE A 141 -1.13 -0.16 -2.77
CA PHE A 141 -2.53 0.26 -2.79
C PHE A 141 -3.46 -0.93 -3.02
N ALA A 142 -3.15 -1.79 -3.99
CA ALA A 142 -4.00 -2.91 -4.37
C ALA A 142 -3.94 -4.10 -3.41
N THR A 143 -2.77 -4.37 -2.81
CA THR A 143 -2.48 -5.63 -2.09
C THR A 143 -2.01 -5.45 -0.65
N GLY A 144 -1.61 -4.25 -0.26
CA GLY A 144 -0.95 -3.98 1.01
C GLY A 144 0.54 -4.35 1.06
N ALA A 145 1.12 -4.85 -0.04
CA ALA A 145 2.53 -5.19 -0.15
C ALA A 145 3.22 -4.34 -1.22
N GLU A 146 4.42 -3.83 -0.91
CA GLU A 146 5.24 -3.06 -1.85
C GLU A 146 6.03 -3.95 -2.83
N ARG A 147 6.04 -5.26 -2.59
CA ARG A 147 6.75 -6.25 -3.40
C ARG A 147 5.91 -7.51 -3.61
N ILE A 148 6.15 -8.19 -4.73
CA ILE A 148 5.51 -9.48 -5.03
C ILE A 148 6.20 -10.55 -4.16
N PRO A 149 5.44 -11.30 -3.32
CA PRO A 149 6.03 -12.35 -2.49
C PRO A 149 6.78 -13.37 -3.34
N PRO A 150 7.87 -14.00 -2.84
CA PRO A 150 8.66 -14.96 -3.62
C PRO A 150 7.87 -16.14 -4.18
N LEU A 151 6.77 -16.52 -3.53
CA LEU A 151 5.87 -17.59 -3.99
C LEU A 151 4.63 -17.05 -4.74
N GLY A 152 4.59 -15.76 -5.02
CA GLY A 152 3.41 -15.07 -5.50
C GLY A 152 2.36 -14.85 -4.41
N PHE A 153 1.23 -14.30 -4.82
CA PHE A 153 0.06 -14.11 -3.97
C PHE A 153 -0.90 -15.30 -4.11
N ASP A 154 -1.53 -15.69 -3.00
CA ASP A 154 -2.62 -16.68 -2.97
C ASP A 154 -3.76 -16.14 -2.10
N PRO A 155 -4.94 -15.81 -2.68
CA PRO A 155 -5.29 -15.95 -4.10
C PRO A 155 -4.54 -14.95 -5.01
N ASN A 156 -4.51 -15.20 -6.33
CA ASN A 156 -3.98 -14.24 -7.29
C ASN A 156 -4.78 -12.91 -7.25
N PRO A 157 -4.12 -11.73 -7.34
CA PRO A 157 -4.80 -10.44 -7.39
C PRO A 157 -5.67 -10.32 -8.64
N THR A 158 -6.74 -9.53 -8.54
CA THR A 158 -7.71 -9.37 -9.64
C THR A 158 -8.11 -7.92 -9.89
N LEU A 159 -8.37 -7.60 -11.15
CA LEU A 159 -9.03 -6.39 -11.60
C LEU A 159 -10.54 -6.63 -11.70
N ASP A 160 -11.29 -5.67 -11.17
CA ASP A 160 -12.74 -5.56 -11.27
C ASP A 160 -13.10 -4.10 -11.64
N PHE A 161 -14.38 -3.78 -11.80
CA PHE A 161 -14.80 -2.54 -12.45
C PHE A 161 -15.89 -1.78 -11.69
N LEU A 162 -15.74 -0.46 -11.63
CA LEU A 162 -16.65 0.44 -10.93
C LEU A 162 -17.85 0.84 -11.81
N HIS A 163 -18.78 -0.10 -11.99
CA HIS A 163 -20.02 0.13 -12.76
C HIS A 163 -21.08 0.91 -11.98
N ASP A 164 -21.10 0.76 -10.65
CA ASP A 164 -22.19 1.26 -9.82
C ASP A 164 -22.01 2.72 -9.41
N PHE A 165 -23.13 3.40 -9.21
CA PHE A 165 -23.20 4.76 -8.68
C PHE A 165 -23.44 4.72 -7.18
N VAL A 166 -22.80 5.62 -6.43
CA VAL A 166 -23.02 5.78 -4.98
C VAL A 166 -23.60 7.18 -4.76
N ASN A 167 -24.77 7.27 -4.12
CA ASN A 167 -25.48 8.53 -3.91
C ASN A 167 -25.68 9.34 -5.20
N ASN A 168 -26.02 8.67 -6.31
CA ASN A 168 -26.14 9.22 -7.67
C ASN A 168 -24.85 9.78 -8.28
N ASN A 169 -23.70 9.60 -7.62
CA ASN A 169 -22.40 9.99 -8.15
C ASN A 169 -21.67 8.80 -8.75
N LYS A 170 -21.02 9.04 -9.89
CA LYS A 170 -20.14 8.06 -10.53
C LYS A 170 -18.89 7.89 -9.66
N ARG A 171 -18.44 6.65 -9.50
CA ARG A 171 -17.17 6.34 -8.83
C ARG A 171 -16.03 6.56 -9.80
N VAL A 172 -15.34 7.69 -9.65
CA VAL A 172 -14.32 8.17 -10.61
C VAL A 172 -12.89 7.84 -10.20
N PHE A 173 -12.66 7.46 -8.94
CA PHE A 173 -11.36 7.06 -8.40
C PHE A 173 -11.25 5.54 -8.28
N PRO A 174 -10.04 4.97 -8.29
CA PRO A 174 -9.84 3.55 -8.02
C PRO A 174 -10.18 3.18 -6.58
N GLU A 175 -10.55 1.91 -6.38
CA GLU A 175 -10.78 1.35 -5.05
C GLU A 175 -10.12 -0.01 -4.91
N ALA A 176 -9.55 -0.32 -3.75
CA ALA A 176 -8.85 -1.57 -3.51
C ALA A 176 -9.39 -2.29 -2.28
N ASN A 177 -9.69 -3.57 -2.43
CA ASN A 177 -9.90 -4.46 -1.30
C ASN A 177 -8.63 -5.28 -1.10
N THR A 178 -7.72 -4.79 -0.26
CA THR A 178 -6.42 -5.43 0.00
C THR A 178 -6.57 -6.83 0.60
N CYS A 179 -7.58 -7.05 1.45
CA CYS A 179 -7.86 -8.38 2.02
C CYS A 179 -8.28 -9.40 0.95
N ALA A 180 -9.01 -8.96 -0.08
CA ALA A 180 -9.46 -9.82 -1.17
C ALA A 180 -8.54 -9.75 -2.41
N LEU A 181 -7.49 -8.92 -2.36
CA LEU A 181 -6.58 -8.64 -3.47
C LEU A 181 -7.32 -8.20 -4.75
N VAL A 182 -8.33 -7.34 -4.60
CA VAL A 182 -9.13 -6.81 -5.72
C VAL A 182 -8.86 -5.33 -5.90
N LEU A 183 -8.36 -4.94 -7.07
CA LEU A 183 -8.29 -3.55 -7.52
C LEU A 183 -9.46 -3.26 -8.48
N ARG A 184 -10.26 -2.26 -8.16
CA ARG A 184 -11.39 -1.83 -8.99
C ARG A 184 -11.03 -0.60 -9.80
N LEU A 185 -11.11 -0.73 -11.12
CA LEU A 185 -10.80 0.33 -12.05
C LEU A 185 -12.02 1.25 -12.25
N PRO A 186 -11.83 2.58 -12.22
CA PRO A 186 -12.85 3.52 -12.64
C PRO A 186 -13.01 3.47 -14.17
N LEU A 187 -14.26 3.61 -14.63
CA LEU A 187 -14.59 3.53 -16.06
C LEU A 187 -14.62 4.93 -16.68
N HIS A 188 -13.55 5.33 -17.35
CA HIS A 188 -13.44 6.64 -18.02
C HIS A 188 -13.53 6.56 -19.54
N GLY A 189 -13.87 7.68 -20.19
CA GLY A 189 -14.07 7.74 -21.64
C GLY A 189 -12.78 7.92 -22.45
N ASN A 190 -11.77 8.54 -21.84
CA ASN A 190 -10.45 8.82 -22.40
C ASN A 190 -9.35 8.43 -21.40
N TYR A 191 -8.12 8.40 -21.88
CA TYR A 191 -6.96 7.96 -21.14
C TYR A 191 -6.53 8.99 -20.09
N GLU A 192 -6.61 10.27 -20.41
CA GLU A 192 -6.16 11.37 -19.57
C GLU A 192 -6.96 11.45 -18.26
N ASP A 193 -8.29 11.33 -18.35
CA ASP A 193 -9.18 11.27 -17.19
C ASP A 193 -8.91 10.01 -16.37
N PHE A 194 -8.69 8.86 -17.02
CA PHE A 194 -8.34 7.63 -16.34
C PHE A 194 -7.03 7.78 -15.55
N SER A 195 -5.95 8.18 -16.22
CA SER A 195 -4.63 8.35 -15.64
C SER A 195 -4.64 9.35 -14.48
N SER A 196 -5.27 10.52 -14.67
CA SER A 196 -5.36 11.56 -13.64
C SER A 196 -6.08 11.10 -12.37
N HIS A 197 -7.24 10.43 -12.51
CA HIS A 197 -7.99 9.94 -11.35
C HIS A 197 -7.32 8.73 -10.69
N MET A 198 -6.70 7.83 -11.46
CA MET A 198 -5.91 6.72 -10.91
C MET A 198 -4.74 7.25 -10.06
N LEU A 199 -3.95 8.17 -10.63
CA LEU A 199 -2.82 8.81 -9.99
C LEU A 199 -3.22 9.54 -8.71
N SER A 200 -4.22 10.41 -8.81
CA SER A 200 -4.72 11.21 -7.71
C SER A 200 -5.30 10.34 -6.59
N GLY A 201 -6.14 9.36 -6.95
CA GLY A 201 -6.78 8.47 -5.99
C GLY A 201 -5.76 7.67 -5.19
N ILE A 202 -4.76 7.07 -5.86
CA ILE A 202 -3.74 6.25 -5.20
C ILE A 202 -2.82 7.09 -4.29
N LEU A 203 -2.32 8.23 -4.77
CA LEU A 203 -1.41 9.06 -3.98
C LEU A 203 -2.08 9.74 -2.79
N GLN A 204 -3.38 10.01 -2.85
CA GLN A 204 -4.13 10.64 -1.76
C GLN A 204 -4.72 9.64 -0.76
N SER A 205 -4.57 8.32 -0.99
CA SER A 205 -5.04 7.26 -0.09
C SER A 205 -3.92 6.25 0.28
N PRO A 206 -2.79 6.70 0.87
CA PRO A 206 -1.56 5.91 0.98
C PRO A 206 -1.59 4.72 1.95
N THR A 207 -2.71 4.43 2.62
CA THR A 207 -2.75 3.44 3.72
C THR A 207 -3.80 2.34 3.55
N PHE A 208 -5.07 2.66 3.26
CA PHE A 208 -6.13 1.66 3.10
C PHE A 208 -7.04 2.01 1.92
N GLY A 209 -7.22 1.04 1.02
CA GLY A 209 -7.71 1.16 -0.35
C GLY A 209 -9.14 1.65 -0.58
N THR A 210 -9.44 2.88 -0.21
CA THR A 210 -10.61 3.61 -0.74
C THR A 210 -10.22 5.07 -0.90
N ALA A 211 -10.26 5.55 -2.14
CA ALA A 211 -10.08 6.95 -2.51
C ALA A 211 -11.44 7.64 -2.68
#